data_AF-A0A962DLZ7-F1
#
_entry.id   AF-A0A962DLZ7-F1
#
_cell.length_a   1.000
_cell.length_b   1.000
_cell.length_c   1.000
_cell.angle_alpha   90.00
_cell.angle_beta   90.00
_cell.angle_gamma   90.00
#
_symmetry.space_group_name_H-M   'P 1'
#
loop_
_entity.id
_entity.type
_entity.pdbx_description
1 polymer ?
#
loop_
_entity_poly.entity_id
_entity_poly.type
_entity_poly.pdbx_seq_one_letter_code
_entity_poly.pdbx_strand_id
1 'polypeptide(L)' 'MPNPFNLASLDGSNGFSINGINESDFSGYAVSSAGDVNDDGVDDIIIGAWRADSNGNQNSGSSYVVYGDDTIFKNSFD' A
#
# COMPACT_ATOMS: atom_id res chain seq x y z
N MET A 1 22.38 -3.13 -12.77
CA MET A 1 21.60 -3.65 -11.63
C MET A 1 21.33 -2.47 -10.72
N PRO A 2 20.07 -2.17 -10.35
CA PRO A 2 19.81 -1.17 -9.33
C PRO A 2 20.48 -1.60 -8.03
N ASN A 3 21.01 -0.65 -7.26
CA ASN A 3 21.51 -0.94 -5.92
C ASN A 3 20.33 -1.41 -5.06
N PRO A 4 20.41 -2.59 -4.43
CA PRO A 4 19.32 -3.07 -3.58
C PRO A 4 19.10 -2.07 -2.44
N PHE A 5 17.84 -1.69 -2.24
CA PHE A 5 17.44 -0.85 -1.12
C PHE A 5 17.64 -1.64 0.18
N ASN A 6 18.40 -1.09 1.14
CA ASN A 6 18.67 -1.75 2.40
C ASN A 6 17.48 -1.58 3.35
N LEU A 7 16.74 -2.65 3.65
CA LEU A 7 15.59 -2.57 4.56
C LEU A 7 15.97 -2.09 5.96
N ALA A 8 17.21 -2.35 6.40
CA ALA A 8 17.68 -1.87 7.70
C ALA A 8 17.94 -0.36 7.74
N SER A 9 17.94 0.34 6.59
CA SER A 9 18.03 1.80 6.57
C SER A 9 16.68 2.50 6.70
N LEU A 10 15.56 1.76 6.79
CA LEU A 10 14.24 2.37 7.03
C LEU A 10 14.22 3.04 8.41
N ASP A 11 14.15 4.37 8.42
CA ASP A 11 14.14 5.19 9.64
C ASP A 11 12.89 6.06 9.78
N GLY A 12 11.93 5.88 8.88
CA GLY A 12 10.72 6.69 8.81
C GLY A 12 10.90 8.03 8.12
N SER A 13 12.07 8.33 7.52
CA SER A 13 12.29 9.48 6.64
C SER A 13 12.52 9.08 5.17
N ASN A 14 12.77 7.79 4.91
CA ASN A 14 13.06 7.24 3.59
C ASN A 14 12.11 6.10 3.19
N GLY A 15 10.84 6.26 3.58
CA GLY A 15 9.74 5.35 3.28
C GLY A 15 8.48 5.75 4.02
N PHE A 16 7.45 4.91 3.92
CA PHE A 16 6.17 5.10 4.60
C PHE A 16 5.65 3.76 5.11
N SER A 17 4.76 3.80 6.09
CA SER A 17 4.01 2.64 6.55
C SER A 17 2.55 2.76 6.13
N ILE A 18 1.93 1.62 5.86
CA ILE A 18 0.49 1.53 5.61
C ILE A 18 -0.10 0.79 6.81
N ASN A 19 -0.87 1.51 7.61
CA ASN A 19 -1.63 0.91 8.70
C ASN A 19 -2.97 0.40 8.15
N GLY A 20 -3.35 -0.82 8.52
CA GLY A 20 -4.68 -1.34 8.18
C GLY A 20 -5.79 -0.54 8.87
N ILE A 21 -6.99 -0.55 8.28
CA ILE A 21 -8.13 0.25 8.76
C ILE A 21 -8.69 -0.30 10.07
N ASN A 22 -9.09 -1.58 10.10
CA ASN A 22 -9.56 -2.23 11.33
C ASN A 22 -8.69 -3.42 11.72
N GLU A 23 -8.73 -3.75 13.01
CA GLU A 23 -8.14 -4.98 13.52
C GLU A 23 -8.72 -6.19 12.77
N SER A 24 -7.85 -7.15 12.43
CA SER A 24 -8.25 -8.38 11.74
C SER A 24 -8.79 -8.22 10.32
N ASP A 25 -8.65 -7.05 9.66
CA ASP A 25 -8.94 -6.90 8.22
C ASP A 25 -7.88 -7.58 7.33
N PHE A 26 -6.71 -7.92 7.91
CA PHE A 26 -5.55 -8.50 7.21
C PHE A 26 -5.12 -7.67 5.97
N SER A 27 -5.08 -6.35 6.13
CA SER A 27 -4.47 -5.46 5.14
C SER A 27 -3.02 -5.86 4.87
N GLY A 28 -2.62 -5.91 3.60
CA GLY A 28 -1.29 -6.37 3.21
C GLY A 28 -1.14 -7.88 3.07
N TYR A 29 -2.22 -8.67 3.17
CA TYR A 29 -2.16 -10.12 2.98
C TYR A 29 -1.71 -10.50 1.56
N ALA A 30 -2.10 -9.72 0.56
CA ALA A 30 -1.64 -9.83 -0.81
C ALA A 30 -1.30 -8.45 -1.37
N VAL A 31 -0.19 -8.37 -2.10
CA VAL A 31 0.30 -7.16 -2.76
C VAL A 31 0.73 -7.52 -4.18
N SER A 32 0.38 -6.66 -5.16
CA SER A 32 0.82 -6.81 -6.55
C SER A 32 1.08 -5.45 -7.19
N SER A 33 1.82 -5.45 -8.30
CA SER A 33 1.91 -4.28 -9.18
C SER A 33 0.54 -4.05 -9.84
N ALA A 34 0.09 -2.81 -9.89
CA ALA A 34 -1.14 -2.42 -10.56
C ALA A 34 -0.89 -1.76 -11.93
N GLY A 35 0.37 -1.39 -12.22
CA GLY A 35 0.71 -0.46 -13.30
C GLY A 35 0.31 0.97 -12.94
N ASP A 36 0.51 1.92 -13.83
CA ASP A 36 0.04 3.30 -13.70
C ASP A 36 -1.48 3.37 -13.99
N VAL A 37 -2.30 3.42 -12.93
CA VAL A 37 -3.77 3.39 -13.00
C VAL A 37 -4.36 4.79 -13.16
N ASN A 38 -3.65 5.83 -12.72
CA ASN A 38 -4.11 7.21 -12.74
C ASN A 38 -3.49 8.08 -13.86
N ASP A 39 -2.64 7.49 -14.72
CA ASP A 39 -1.99 8.10 -15.89
C ASP A 39 -1.05 9.26 -15.53
N ASP A 40 -0.30 9.12 -14.42
CA ASP A 40 0.67 10.12 -13.95
C ASP A 40 2.14 9.81 -14.33
N GLY A 41 2.38 8.65 -14.94
CA GLY A 41 3.68 8.17 -15.38
C GLY A 41 4.43 7.32 -14.35
N VAL A 42 3.83 7.00 -13.21
CA VAL A 42 4.44 6.18 -12.14
C VAL A 42 3.59 4.92 -11.89
N ASP A 43 4.25 3.75 -11.78
CA ASP A 43 3.53 2.50 -11.49
C ASP A 43 2.96 2.48 -10.06
N ASP A 44 1.69 2.07 -9.94
CA ASP A 44 0.98 1.91 -8.68
C ASP A 44 1.08 0.49 -8.11
N ILE A 45 0.64 0.35 -6.86
CA ILE A 45 0.46 -0.95 -6.20
C ILE A 45 -0.98 -1.17 -5.75
N ILE A 46 -1.41 -2.43 -5.76
CA ILE A 46 -2.68 -2.85 -5.20
C ILE A 46 -2.46 -3.73 -3.96
N ILE A 47 -3.25 -3.46 -2.91
CA ILE A 47 -3.18 -4.13 -1.62
C ILE A 47 -4.53 -4.76 -1.29
N GLY A 48 -4.52 -6.03 -0.90
CA GLY A 48 -5.70 -6.75 -0.43
C GLY A 48 -5.84 -6.77 1.09
N ALA A 49 -7.06 -6.55 1.56
CA ALA A 49 -7.52 -6.77 2.93
C ALA A 49 -8.71 -7.72 2.92
N TRP A 50 -8.45 -9.02 2.80
CA TRP A 50 -9.47 -10.01 2.45
C TRP A 50 -10.53 -10.24 3.53
N ARG A 51 -10.29 -9.82 4.78
CA ARG A 51 -11.26 -9.91 5.88
C ARG A 51 -11.99 -8.60 6.18
N ALA A 52 -11.74 -7.55 5.42
CA ALA A 52 -12.44 -6.29 5.65
C ALA A 52 -13.96 -6.46 5.48
N ASP A 53 -14.73 -5.89 6.42
CA ASP A 53 -16.18 -5.93 6.46
C ASP A 53 -16.82 -4.82 5.58
N SER A 54 -16.42 -4.78 4.31
CA SER A 54 -16.84 -3.74 3.38
C SER A 54 -18.34 -3.68 3.17
N ASN A 55 -18.89 -2.46 3.13
CA ASN A 55 -20.33 -2.20 3.01
C ASN A 55 -21.19 -2.92 4.08
N GLY A 56 -20.62 -3.21 5.26
CA GLY A 56 -21.30 -3.93 6.34
C GLY A 56 -21.45 -5.44 6.12
N ASN A 57 -20.78 -6.00 5.11
CA ASN A 57 -20.81 -7.44 4.83
C ASN A 57 -19.57 -8.12 5.41
N GLN A 58 -19.78 -9.14 6.24
CA GLN A 58 -18.70 -9.83 6.91
C GLN A 58 -17.71 -10.47 5.91
N ASN A 59 -16.42 -10.18 6.05
CA ASN A 59 -15.32 -10.69 5.21
C ASN A 59 -15.55 -10.53 3.69
N SER A 60 -16.28 -9.51 3.24
CA SER A 60 -16.43 -9.26 1.79
C SER A 60 -15.12 -8.82 1.13
N GLY A 61 -14.18 -8.34 1.94
CA GLY A 61 -12.87 -7.87 1.53
C GLY A 61 -12.87 -6.44 1.02
N SER A 62 -11.68 -5.85 1.02
CA SER A 62 -11.37 -4.57 0.41
C SER A 62 -10.08 -4.67 -0.41
N SER A 63 -9.98 -3.84 -1.45
CA SER A 63 -8.72 -3.59 -2.16
C SER A 63 -8.45 -2.10 -2.19
N TYR A 64 -7.18 -1.74 -2.00
CA TYR A 64 -6.71 -0.36 -2.01
C TYR A 64 -5.65 -0.23 -3.09
N VAL A 65 -5.76 0.82 -3.91
CA VAL A 65 -4.67 1.24 -4.80
C VAL A 65 -3.91 2.33 -4.07
N VAL A 66 -2.59 2.18 -3.99
CA VAL A 66 -1.68 3.23 -3.53
C VAL A 66 -1.01 3.77 -4.77
N TYR A 67 -1.31 5.04 -5.10
CA TYR A 67 -0.71 5.68 -6.25
C TYR A 67 0.78 5.87 -6.03
N GLY A 68 1.55 5.55 -7.08
CA GLY A 68 2.96 5.89 -7.16
C GLY A 68 3.15 7.40 -7.11
N ASP A 69 4.35 7.82 -6.72
CA ASP A 69 4.76 9.22 -6.77
C ASP A 69 6.26 9.25 -7.05
N ASP A 70 6.70 10.19 -7.89
CA ASP A 70 8.12 10.37 -8.22
C ASP A 70 8.88 11.24 -7.19
N THR A 71 8.16 11.72 -6.17
CA THR A 71 8.67 12.43 -5.01
C THR A 71 8.65 11.56 -3.75
N ILE A 72 9.29 12.04 -2.67
CA ILE A 72 9.32 11.30 -1.40
C ILE A 72 7.93 11.39 -0.74
N PHE A 73 7.26 10.24 -0.61
CA PHE A 73 6.06 10.09 0.21
C PHE A 73 6.29 10.65 1.62
N LYS A 74 5.37 11.50 2.09
CA LYS A 74 5.39 11.97 3.48
C LYS A 74 5.17 10.78 4.42
N ASN A 75 5.78 10.85 5.59
CA ASN A 75 5.94 9.71 6.52
C ASN A 75 4.65 9.08 7.06
N SER A 76 3.47 9.65 6.78
CA SER A 76 2.19 8.96 6.93
C SER A 76 1.13 9.54 5.99
N PHE A 77 0.22 8.66 5.58
CA PHE A 77 -1.11 9.02 5.09
C PHE A 77 -2.09 8.79 6.24
N ASP A 78 -2.81 9.82 6.65
CA ASP A 78 -4.01 9.68 7.50
C ASP A 78 -5.19 9.22 6.64
#